data_AF-A0A494T4F9-F1
#
_entry.id   AF-A0A494T4F9-F1
#
_cell.length_a   1.000
_cell.length_b   1.000
_cell.length_c   1.000
_cell.angle_alpha   90.00
_cell.angle_beta   90.00
_cell.angle_gamma   90.00
#
_symmetry.space_group_name_H-M   'P 1'
#
loop_
_entity.id
_entity.type
_entity.pdbx_description
1 polymer ?
#
loop_
_entity_poly.entity_id
_entity_poly.type
_entity_poly.pdbx_seq_one_letter_code
_entity_poly.pdbx_strand_id
1 'polypeptide(L)' 'MPKDGKLMVAGQRIKVGRAHTGMIVTVLVEDHYFRVPDGTTELALRARTSTKPIRNVIAHRPRAT' A
#
# COMPACT_ATOMS: atom_id res chain seq x y z
N MET A 1 7.34 -4.89 2.56
CA MET A 1 5.94 -5.31 2.82
C MET A 1 5.87 -6.07 4.15
N PRO A 2 4.91 -5.78 5.07
CA PRO A 2 4.74 -6.55 6.31
C PRO A 2 4.36 -8.03 6.11
N LYS A 3 4.64 -8.88 7.12
CA LYS A 3 4.37 -10.35 7.09
C LYS A 3 2.93 -10.72 6.80
N ASP A 4 1.98 -9.87 7.16
CA ASP A 4 0.55 -10.11 6.94
C ASP A 4 0.09 -9.79 5.52
N GLY A 5 0.96 -9.25 4.66
CA GLY A 5 0.61 -8.85 3.28
C GLY A 5 -0.37 -7.69 3.21
N LYS A 6 -0.43 -6.86 4.26
CA LYS A 6 -1.31 -5.70 4.39
C LYS A 6 -0.47 -4.44 4.59
N LEU A 7 -0.83 -3.38 3.88
CA LEU A 7 -0.23 -2.05 3.99
C LEU A 7 -1.27 -1.07 4.55
N MET A 8 -0.79 -0.05 5.27
CA MET A 8 -1.62 1.08 5.68
C MET A 8 -1.27 2.29 4.82
N VAL A 9 -2.27 2.92 4.21
CA VAL A 9 -2.13 4.10 3.36
C VAL A 9 -3.23 5.08 3.76
N ALA A 10 -2.86 6.28 4.20
CA ALA A 10 -3.81 7.31 4.66
C ALA A 10 -4.88 6.81 5.66
N GLY A 11 -4.51 5.88 6.55
CA GLY A 11 -5.43 5.26 7.53
C GLY A 11 -6.29 4.12 6.96
N GLN A 12 -6.21 3.84 5.66
CA GLN A 12 -6.90 2.73 5.01
C GLN A 12 -5.98 1.52 4.89
N ARG A 13 -6.51 0.33 5.19
CA ARG A 13 -5.78 -0.94 5.04
C ARG A 13 -5.95 -1.49 3.62
N ILE A 14 -4.85 -1.73 2.94
CA ILE A 14 -4.79 -2.30 1.59
C ILE A 14 -4.18 -3.70 1.68
N LYS A 15 -4.91 -4.70 1.20
CA LYS A 15 -4.43 -6.09 1.11
C LYS A 15 -3.75 -6.26 -0.25
N VAL A 16 -2.45 -6.55 -0.23
CA VAL A 16 -1.63 -6.82 -1.43
C VAL A 16 -1.35 -8.32 -1.55
N GLY A 17 -1.22 -9.02 -0.42
CA GLY A 17 -1.00 -10.46 -0.37
C GLY A 17 0.32 -10.84 0.30
N ARG A 18 0.34 -12.02 0.94
CA ARG A 18 1.52 -12.52 1.66
C ARG A 18 2.66 -12.91 0.73
N ALA A 19 2.37 -13.21 -0.54
CA ALA A 19 3.38 -13.54 -1.56
C ALA A 19 4.41 -12.42 -1.75
N HIS A 20 4.02 -11.16 -1.50
CA HIS A 20 4.89 -9.99 -1.64
C HIS A 20 5.54 -9.56 -0.30
N THR A 21 5.52 -10.42 0.74
CA THR A 21 6.16 -10.14 2.03
C THR A 21 7.65 -9.86 1.84
N GLY A 22 8.19 -8.87 2.55
CA GLY A 22 9.61 -8.51 2.44
C GLY A 22 9.97 -7.70 1.20
N MET A 23 9.11 -7.64 0.18
CA MET A 23 9.35 -6.86 -1.03
C MET A 23 9.02 -5.38 -0.84
N ILE A 24 9.67 -4.52 -1.63
CA ILE A 24 9.27 -3.12 -1.78
C ILE A 24 8.13 -3.07 -2.80
N VAL A 25 7.06 -2.36 -2.48
CA VAL A 25 5.90 -2.18 -3.37
C VAL A 25 5.66 -0.69 -3.56
N THR A 26 5.24 -0.31 -4.76
CA THR A 26 4.88 1.06 -5.09
C THR A 26 3.37 1.24 -4.89
N VAL A 27 2.97 2.32 -4.22
CA VAL A 27 1.56 2.71 -4.14
C VAL A 27 1.39 4.03 -4.87
N LEU A 28 0.56 4.00 -5.91
CA LEU A 28 0.09 5.19 -6.60
C LEU A 28 -1.14 5.71 -5.83
N VAL A 29 -1.08 6.99 -5.46
CA VAL A 29 -2.19 7.71 -4.83
C VAL A 29 -2.82 8.59 -5.89
N GLU A 30 -3.96 8.16 -6.43
CA GLU A 30 -4.79 8.95 -7.33
C GLU A 30 -5.89 9.67 -6.54
N ASP A 31 -6.68 10.51 -7.19
CA ASP A 31 -7.72 11.32 -6.51
C ASP A 31 -8.79 10.46 -5.84
N HIS A 32 -9.17 9.36 -6.51
CA HIS A 32 -10.24 8.47 -6.06
C HIS A 32 -9.78 7.07 -5.69
N TYR A 33 -8.54 6.70 -6.00
CA TYR A 33 -8.06 5.34 -5.81
C TYR A 33 -6.62 5.27 -5.27
N PHE A 34 -6.36 4.20 -4.52
CA PHE A 34 -5.03 3.70 -4.23
C PHE A 34 -4.76 2.50 -5.11
N ARG A 35 -3.67 2.55 -5.87
CA ARG A 35 -3.26 1.48 -6.79
C ARG A 35 -1.91 0.92 -6.42
N VAL A 36 -1.78 -0.39 -6.46
CA VAL A 36 -0.54 -1.12 -6.16
C VAL A 36 -0.18 -1.96 -7.39
N PRO A 37 0.54 -1.39 -8.37
CA PRO A 37 0.99 -2.13 -9.54
C PRO A 37 2.20 -3.02 -9.22
N ASP A 38 2.32 -4.13 -9.94
CA ASP A 38 3.47 -5.03 -9.96
C ASP A 38 3.71 -5.50 -11.40
N GLY A 39 4.57 -4.74 -12.10
CA GLY A 39 4.80 -4.93 -13.54
C GLY A 39 3.52 -4.79 -14.35
N THR A 40 3.09 -5.90 -14.96
CA THR A 40 1.86 -5.98 -15.78
C THR A 40 0.61 -6.31 -14.96
N THR A 41 0.75 -6.63 -13.68
CA THR A 41 -0.36 -7.06 -12.80
C THR A 41 -0.72 -5.97 -11.81
N GLU A 42 -2.02 -5.79 -11.53
CA GLU A 42 -2.47 -4.90 -10.47
C GLU A 42 -2.73 -5.72 -9.19
N LEU A 43 -1.86 -5.56 -8.18
CA LEU A 43 -1.97 -6.32 -6.93
C LEU A 43 -3.14 -5.85 -6.07
N ALA A 44 -3.44 -4.55 -6.10
CA ALA A 44 -4.58 -4.00 -5.40
C ALA A 44 -5.04 -2.68 -6.01
N LEU A 45 -6.37 -2.53 -6.12
CA LEU A 45 -7.06 -1.28 -6.41
C LEU A 45 -8.09 -1.04 -5.32
N ARG A 46 -8.01 0.10 -4.63
CA ARG A 46 -8.94 0.44 -3.54
C ARG A 46 -9.41 1.88 -3.65
N ALA A 47 -10.73 2.07 -3.59
CA ALA A 47 -11.31 3.40 -3.53
C ALA A 47 -10.84 4.12 -2.26
N ARG A 48 -10.48 5.39 -2.42
CA ARG A 48 -10.12 6.27 -1.31
C ARG A 48 -11.36 6.59 -0.51
N THR A 49 -11.28 6.40 0.80
CA THR A 49 -12.34 6.80 1.73
C THR A 49 -12.19 8.24 2.23
N SER A 50 -11.10 8.92 1.86
CA SER A 50 -10.79 10.28 2.28
C SER A 50 -10.10 11.07 1.17
N THR A 51 -10.59 12.28 0.95
CA THR A 51 -10.02 13.27 0.01
C THR A 51 -9.00 14.19 0.67
N LYS A 52 -8.74 14.03 1.98
CA LYS A 52 -7.74 14.84 2.68
C LYS A 52 -6.37 14.69 1.98
N PRO A 53 -5.63 15.80 1.78
CA PRO A 53 -4.29 15.74 1.21
C PRO A 53 -3.37 14.87 2.07
N ILE A 54 -2.60 13.99 1.43
CA ILE A 54 -1.57 13.20 2.11
C ILE A 54 -0.33 14.07 2.23
N ARG A 55 -0.05 14.55 3.45
CA ARG A 55 1.09 15.45 3.71
C ARG A 55 2.37 14.70 4.09
N ASN A 56 2.25 13.56 4.77
CA ASN A 56 3.38 12.81 5.30
C ASN A 56 3.26 11.34 4.91
N VAL A 57 4.36 10.75 4.45
CA VAL A 57 4.47 9.33 4.12
C VAL A 57 5.41 8.67 5.12
N ILE A 58 4.86 7.90 6.05
CA ILE A 58 5.63 7.08 6.98
C ILE A 58 5.40 5.63 6.57
N ALA A 59 6.39 5.03 5.89
CA ALA A 59 6.36 3.62 5.59
C ALA A 59 6.77 2.84 6.84
N HIS A 60 5.99 1.80 7.20
CA HIS A 60 6.37 0.89 8.27
C HIS A 60 7.68 0.18 7.88
N ARG A 61 8.78 0.47 8.59
CA ARG A 61 10.03 -0.26 8.44
C ARG A 61 9.92 -1.60 9.17
N PRO A 62 10.08 -2.74 8.49
CA PRO A 62 10.14 -4.02 9.20
C PRO A 62 11.31 -3.98 10.17
N ARG A 63 11.08 -4.37 11.43
CA ARG A 63 12.17 -4.50 12.40
C ARG A 63 13.08 -5.63 11.92
N ALA A 64 14.35 -5.31 11.69
CA ALA A 64 15.36 -6.34 11.45
C ALA A 64 15.42 -7.24 12.70
N THR A 65 15.32 -8.55 12.48
CA THR A 65 15.55 -9.56 13.52
C THR A 65 17.00 -9.98 13.44
#